data_AF-A0A9E5XVW2-F1
#
_entry.id   AF-A0A9E5XVW2-F1
#
_cell.length_a   1.000
_cell.length_b   1.000
_cell.length_c   1.000
_cell.angle_alpha   90.00
_cell.angle_beta   90.00
_cell.angle_gamma   90.00
#
_symmetry.space_group_name_H-M   'P 1'
#
loop_
_entity.id
_entity.type
_entity.pdbx_description
1 polymer ?
#
loop_
_entity_poly.entity_id
_entity_poly.type
_entity_poly.pdbx_seq_one_letter_code
_entity_poly.pdbx_strand_id
1 'polypeptide(L)'
;MRKSVRKPIFTVLKIIFTGISLIFIFFKLKDYPLSDFYVTGLSFKDSAVFITVILLMPVNWFAESVKWRFLMRNIHKISLKTAFRAVMIGLPFAMITPNRSGEFIGRIINMPPENRGKSAVAATVGSISQMLITVIAGVIAGILLLFFYPEKKTGLNPEELNYLKIFSVSILFFGVLFLFNLKYLYLFFKKIKPGAKITSYFEILETYDTKELFRILFFSLLRYAVFSLQFFLLLYFYKTQITFADAFT
;
A
#
# COMPACT_ATOMS: atom_id res chain seq x y z
N MET A 1 25.50 -17.21 -20.14
CA MET A 1 25.34 -15.74 -20.10
C MET A 1 24.16 -15.30 -20.98
N ARG A 2 23.00 -14.94 -20.42
CA ARG A 2 21.87 -14.31 -21.15
C ARG A 2 21.08 -13.44 -20.14
N LYS A 3 21.51 -12.20 -19.87
CA LYS A 3 20.86 -11.33 -18.85
C LYS A 3 20.81 -9.82 -19.13
N SER A 4 21.12 -9.30 -20.33
CA SER A 4 21.07 -7.84 -20.56
C SER A 4 19.87 -7.32 -21.37
N VAL A 5 19.19 -8.14 -22.18
CA VAL A 5 18.19 -7.63 -23.16
C VAL A 5 16.78 -7.40 -22.58
N ARG A 6 16.45 -7.94 -21.40
CA ARG A 6 15.09 -7.78 -20.82
C ARG A 6 14.84 -6.42 -20.16
N LYS A 7 15.87 -5.75 -19.65
CA LYS A 7 15.73 -4.44 -18.96
C LYS A 7 15.25 -3.28 -19.84
N PRO A 8 15.71 -3.10 -21.10
CA PRO A 8 15.24 -1.99 -21.94
C PRO A 8 13.76 -2.10 -22.31
N ILE A 9 13.26 -3.30 -22.59
CA ILE A 9 11.85 -3.54 -22.97
C ILE A 9 10.90 -3.11 -21.84
N PHE A 10 11.18 -3.49 -20.60
CA PHE A 10 10.34 -3.09 -19.45
C PHE A 10 10.38 -1.58 -19.20
N THR A 11 11.51 -0.91 -19.43
CA THR A 11 11.62 0.55 -19.32
C THR A 11 10.81 1.24 -20.41
N VAL A 12 10.90 0.77 -21.66
CA VAL A 12 10.14 1.28 -22.80
C VAL A 12 8.63 1.11 -22.56
N LEU A 13 8.18 -0.07 -22.12
CA LEU A 13 6.78 -0.32 -21.77
C LEU A 13 6.27 0.62 -20.67
N LYS A 14 7.08 0.90 -19.63
CA LYS A 14 6.73 1.88 -18.60
C LYS A 14 6.60 3.29 -19.14
N ILE A 15 7.51 3.72 -20.01
CA ILE A 15 7.46 5.05 -20.62
C ILE A 15 6.22 5.17 -21.50
N ILE A 16 5.91 4.15 -22.31
CA ILE A 16 4.71 4.11 -23.14
C ILE A 16 3.44 4.19 -22.26
N PHE A 17 3.34 3.37 -21.22
CA PHE A 17 2.18 3.36 -20.32
C PHE A 17 1.99 4.71 -19.62
N THR A 18 3.08 5.33 -19.13
CA THR A 18 3.04 6.67 -18.55
C THR A 18 2.62 7.71 -19.58
N GLY A 19 3.15 7.65 -20.80
CA GLY A 19 2.78 8.54 -21.90
C GLY A 19 1.29 8.43 -22.25
N ILE A 20 0.77 7.20 -22.39
CA ILE A 20 -0.66 6.95 -22.61
C ILE A 20 -1.49 7.49 -21.45
N SER A 21 -1.05 7.29 -20.20
CA SER A 21 -1.75 7.80 -19.02
C SER A 21 -1.79 9.34 -19.01
N LEU A 22 -0.70 10.01 -19.37
CA LEU A 22 -0.64 11.48 -19.46
C LEU A 22 -1.51 12.00 -20.61
N ILE A 23 -1.50 11.33 -21.77
CA ILE A 23 -2.38 11.67 -22.90
C ILE A 23 -3.85 11.50 -22.51
N PHE A 24 -4.20 10.40 -21.84
CA PHE A 24 -5.55 10.16 -21.34
C PHE A 24 -5.98 11.24 -20.34
N ILE A 25 -5.11 11.59 -19.38
CA ILE A 25 -5.36 12.68 -18.43
C ILE A 25 -5.55 14.00 -19.18
N PHE A 26 -4.69 14.32 -20.15
CA PHE A 26 -4.81 15.53 -20.96
C PHE A 26 -6.14 15.57 -21.72
N PHE A 27 -6.53 14.50 -22.39
CA PHE A 27 -7.83 14.42 -23.08
C PHE A 27 -9.01 14.53 -22.12
N LYS A 28 -8.87 14.08 -20.87
CA LYS A 28 -9.92 14.20 -19.85
C LYS A 28 -9.99 15.59 -19.23
N LEU A 29 -8.87 16.33 -19.20
CA LEU A 29 -8.76 17.64 -18.55
C LEU A 29 -8.79 18.84 -19.50
N LYS A 30 -8.51 18.66 -20.80
CA LYS A 30 -8.43 19.76 -21.78
C LYS A 30 -9.72 20.58 -21.90
N ASP A 31 -10.87 19.96 -21.61
CA ASP A 31 -12.20 20.57 -21.72
C ASP A 31 -12.67 21.15 -20.36
N TYR A 32 -11.89 20.97 -19.28
CA TYR A 32 -12.18 21.55 -17.97
C TYR A 32 -11.52 22.92 -17.85
N PRO A 33 -12.28 23.98 -17.52
CA PRO A 33 -11.71 25.31 -17.37
C PRO A 33 -10.79 25.36 -16.15
N LEU A 34 -9.60 25.95 -16.31
CA LEU A 34 -8.61 26.13 -15.24
C LEU A 34 -9.18 26.89 -14.03
N SER A 35 -10.21 27.71 -14.22
CA SER A 35 -10.92 28.41 -13.14
C SER A 35 -11.49 27.47 -12.08
N ASP A 36 -11.89 26.24 -12.46
CA ASP A 36 -12.46 25.26 -11.55
C ASP A 36 -11.39 24.60 -10.65
N PHE A 37 -10.11 24.72 -11.01
CA PHE A 37 -8.98 24.27 -10.20
C PHE A 37 -8.56 25.29 -9.14
N TYR A 38 -8.90 26.57 -9.33
CA TYR A 38 -8.64 27.60 -8.32
C TYR A 38 -9.73 27.54 -7.26
N VAL A 39 -9.36 27.15 -6.04
CA VAL A 39 -10.22 27.31 -4.86
C VAL A 39 -10.29 28.81 -4.55
N THR A 40 -11.16 29.54 -5.25
CA THR A 40 -11.43 30.94 -4.98
C THR A 40 -12.29 31.03 -3.71
N GLY A 41 -11.81 31.79 -2.71
CA GLY A 41 -12.51 31.96 -1.43
C GLY A 41 -12.36 30.79 -0.45
N LEU A 42 -11.12 30.51 -0.02
CA LEU A 42 -10.86 29.61 1.11
C LEU A 42 -11.52 30.17 2.37
N SER A 43 -12.51 29.47 2.91
CA SER A 43 -13.04 29.78 4.23
C SER A 43 -12.07 29.32 5.31
N PHE A 44 -12.16 29.88 6.53
CA PHE A 44 -11.38 29.41 7.68
C PHE A 44 -11.56 27.90 7.92
N LYS A 45 -12.76 27.38 7.66
CA LYS A 45 -13.07 25.94 7.76
C LYS A 45 -12.28 25.12 6.75
N ASP A 46 -12.15 25.59 5.51
CA ASP A 46 -11.38 24.91 4.46
C ASP A 46 -9.89 24.87 4.81
N SER A 47 -9.35 25.97 5.35
CA SER A 47 -7.97 26.03 5.85
C SER A 47 -7.72 25.07 7.02
N ALA A 48 -8.66 24.99 7.97
CA ALA A 48 -8.56 24.07 9.11
C ALA A 48 -8.56 22.59 8.68
N VAL A 49 -9.40 22.23 7.70
CA VAL A 49 -9.44 20.88 7.12
C VAL A 49 -8.10 20.55 6.46
N PHE A 50 -7.56 21.47 5.65
CA PHE A 50 -6.27 21.26 4.98
C PHE A 50 -5.11 21.11 5.97
N ILE A 51 -5.06 21.95 7.00
CA ILE A 51 -4.06 21.84 8.09
C ILE A 51 -4.20 20.48 8.79
N THR A 52 -5.42 20.01 9.04
CA THR A 52 -5.67 18.69 9.63
C THR A 52 -5.09 17.57 8.78
N VAL A 53 -5.27 17.62 7.45
CA VAL A 53 -4.67 16.64 6.52
C VAL A 53 -3.14 16.62 6.64
N ILE A 54 -2.50 17.80 6.71
CA ILE A 54 -1.05 17.92 6.89
C ILE A 54 -0.61 17.32 8.23
N LEU A 55 -1.32 17.60 9.33
CA LEU A 55 -0.99 17.08 10.66
C LEU A 55 -1.18 15.56 10.78
N LEU A 56 -2.09 14.97 9.99
CA LEU A 56 -2.26 13.52 9.91
C LEU A 56 -1.09 12.81 9.20
N MET A 57 -0.26 13.52 8.40
CA MET A 57 0.88 12.92 7.70
C MET A 57 1.94 12.38 8.67
N PRO A 58 2.41 13.14 9.68
CA PRO A 58 3.26 12.60 10.74
C PRO A 58 2.66 11.41 11.49
N VAL A 59 1.35 11.43 11.76
CA VAL A 59 0.65 10.30 12.43
C VAL A 59 0.75 9.03 11.59
N ASN A 60 0.53 9.14 10.29
CA ASN A 60 0.65 8.04 9.33
C ASN A 60 2.09 7.47 9.30
N TRP A 61 3.10 8.34 9.25
CA TRP A 61 4.50 7.91 9.26
C TRP A 61 4.93 7.31 10.60
N PHE A 62 4.39 7.83 11.70
CA PHE A 62 4.64 7.29 13.03
C PHE A 62 4.04 5.88 13.19
N ALA A 63 2.80 5.67 12.74
CA ALA A 63 2.18 4.33 12.74
C ALA A 63 3.01 3.32 11.95
N GLU A 64 3.53 3.71 10.79
CA GLU A 64 4.45 2.88 10.00
C GLU A 64 5.77 2.58 10.73
N SER A 65 6.27 3.55 11.49
CA SER A 65 7.51 3.40 12.27
C SER A 65 7.33 2.42 13.43
N VAL A 66 6.17 2.45 14.10
CA VAL A 66 5.81 1.49 15.15
C VAL A 66 5.68 0.09 14.56
N LYS A 67 4.97 -0.07 13.43
CA LYS A 67 4.85 -1.33 12.70
C LYS A 67 6.22 -1.90 12.32
N TRP A 68 7.10 -1.05 11.79
CA TRP A 68 8.44 -1.44 11.39
C TRP A 68 9.30 -1.87 12.59
N ARG A 69 9.25 -1.13 13.70
CA ARG A 69 9.92 -1.52 14.93
C ARG A 69 9.45 -2.88 15.43
N PHE A 70 8.15 -3.15 15.33
CA PHE A 70 7.57 -4.44 15.70
C PHE A 70 8.10 -5.58 14.82
N LEU A 71 8.07 -5.42 13.49
CA LEU A 71 8.61 -6.41 12.54
C LEU A 71 10.10 -6.72 12.79
N MET A 72 10.88 -5.71 13.17
CA MET A 72 12.31 -5.86 13.40
C MET A 72 12.67 -6.56 14.72
N ARG A 73 11.71 -6.75 15.64
CA ARG A 73 11.97 -7.28 16.99
C ARG A 73 12.70 -8.63 16.99
N ASN A 74 12.36 -9.49 16.03
CA ASN A 74 12.90 -10.85 15.92
C ASN A 74 14.17 -10.92 15.02
N ILE A 75 14.61 -9.78 14.45
CA ILE A 75 15.84 -9.68 13.64
C ILE A 75 16.91 -8.88 14.39
N HIS A 76 16.59 -7.62 14.72
CA HIS A 76 17.51 -6.67 15.34
C HIS A 76 16.68 -5.64 16.12
N LYS A 77 16.86 -5.60 17.45
CA LYS A 77 16.11 -4.68 18.31
C LYS A 77 16.50 -3.24 17.98
N ILE A 78 15.57 -2.48 17.40
CA ILE A 78 15.76 -1.08 17.07
C ILE A 78 14.94 -0.15 17.97
N SER A 79 15.48 1.04 18.21
CA SER A 79 14.74 2.13 18.86
C SER A 79 13.65 2.66 17.93
N LEU A 80 12.62 3.29 18.50
CA LEU A 80 11.58 3.94 17.69
C LEU A 80 12.14 5.08 16.83
N LYS A 81 13.15 5.80 17.32
CA LYS A 81 13.87 6.83 16.56
C LYS A 81 14.56 6.24 15.32
N THR A 82 15.22 5.09 15.48
CA THR A 82 15.85 4.37 14.36
C THR A 82 14.81 3.89 13.36
N ALA A 83 13.67 3.37 13.84
CA ALA A 83 12.57 2.94 12.98
C ALA A 83 11.96 4.11 12.20
N PHE A 84 11.74 5.25 12.85
CA PHE A 84 11.24 6.48 12.22
C PHE A 84 12.21 7.01 11.18
N ARG A 85 13.51 7.06 11.49
CA ARG A 85 14.55 7.44 10.52
C ARG A 85 14.55 6.53 9.29
N ALA A 86 14.36 5.22 9.47
CA ALA A 86 14.26 4.27 8.35
C ALA A 86 13.05 4.54 7.45
N VAL A 87 11.88 4.85 8.03
CA VAL A 87 10.68 5.26 7.26
C VAL A 87 10.95 6.55 6.49
N MET A 88 11.48 7.57 7.15
CA MET A 88 11.75 8.88 6.55
C MET A 88 12.73 8.79 5.39
N ILE A 89 13.81 8.01 5.53
CA ILE A 89 14.75 7.79 4.43
C ILE A 89 14.06 7.05 3.27
N GLY A 90 13.21 6.06 3.57
CA GLY A 90 12.51 5.28 2.55
C GLY A 90 11.55 6.09 1.69
N LEU A 91 10.96 7.17 2.22
CA LEU A 91 9.95 7.98 1.52
C LEU A 91 10.48 8.65 0.22
N PRO A 92 11.55 9.47 0.23
CA PRO A 92 12.11 10.03 -0.99
C PRO A 92 12.60 8.96 -1.98
N PHE A 93 13.25 7.90 -1.48
CA PHE A 93 13.69 6.82 -2.34
C PHE A 93 12.51 6.13 -3.02
N ALA A 94 11.39 5.91 -2.32
CA ALA A 94 10.19 5.34 -2.90
C ALA A 94 9.55 6.23 -3.97
N MET A 95 9.72 7.55 -3.90
CA MET A 95 9.24 8.49 -4.94
C MET A 95 10.10 8.45 -6.20
N ILE A 96 11.43 8.35 -6.04
CA ILE A 96 12.37 8.38 -7.17
C ILE A 96 12.49 7.02 -7.85
N THR A 97 12.33 5.93 -7.09
CA THR A 97 12.53 4.57 -7.61
C THR A 97 11.26 4.01 -8.24
N PRO A 98 11.39 3.25 -9.34
CA PRO A 98 10.24 2.61 -9.98
C PRO A 98 9.57 1.61 -9.02
N ASN A 99 8.24 1.55 -9.08
CA ASN A 99 7.39 0.67 -8.27
C ASN A 99 7.59 0.84 -6.75
N ARG A 100 7.96 2.03 -6.27
CA ARG A 100 8.18 2.34 -4.84
C ARG A 100 9.20 1.41 -4.15
N SER A 101 10.11 0.81 -4.93
CA SER A 101 11.11 -0.15 -4.43
C SER A 101 12.11 0.47 -3.44
N GLY A 102 12.20 1.80 -3.41
CA GLY A 102 13.05 2.58 -2.53
C GLY A 102 12.59 2.58 -1.08
N GLU A 103 11.36 2.15 -0.78
CA GLU A 103 10.94 1.93 0.60
C GLU A 103 11.84 0.89 1.29
N PHE A 104 12.22 -0.17 0.56
CA PHE A 104 13.14 -1.20 1.06
C PHE A 104 14.53 -0.64 1.36
N ILE A 105 15.01 0.34 0.58
CA ILE A 105 16.31 1.00 0.79
C ILE A 105 16.33 1.66 2.17
N GLY A 106 15.28 2.42 2.51
CA GLY A 106 15.15 3.04 3.83
C GLY A 106 15.15 2.03 4.98
N ARG A 107 14.57 0.84 4.76
CA ARG A 107 14.50 -0.23 5.77
C ARG A 107 15.84 -0.93 6.02
N ILE A 108 16.68 -1.07 5.00
CA ILE A 108 17.95 -1.81 5.09
C ILE A 108 19.16 -0.94 5.40
N ILE A 109 19.11 0.37 5.09
CA ILE A 109 20.30 1.24 5.16
C ILE A 109 20.87 1.38 6.57
N ASN A 110 20.00 1.39 7.58
CA ASN A 110 20.37 1.50 8.99
C ASN A 110 20.57 0.13 9.67
N MET A 111 20.59 -0.97 8.89
CA MET A 111 20.73 -2.32 9.42
C MET A 111 22.14 -2.88 9.21
N PRO A 112 22.68 -3.65 10.18
CA PRO A 112 23.91 -4.40 10.01
C PRO A 112 23.88 -5.26 8.73
N PRO A 113 24.99 -5.38 7.98
CA PRO A 113 25.02 -6.10 6.70
C PRO A 113 24.42 -7.51 6.76
N GLU A 114 24.60 -8.20 7.88
CA GLU A 114 24.12 -9.57 8.11
C GLU A 114 22.59 -9.64 8.18
N ASN A 115 21.96 -8.56 8.63
CA ASN A 115 20.52 -8.46 8.84
C ASN A 115 19.76 -7.82 7.67
N ARG A 116 20.45 -7.24 6.68
CA ARG A 116 19.80 -6.53 5.56
C ARG A 116 18.85 -7.41 4.76
N GLY A 117 19.24 -8.66 4.50
CA GLY A 117 18.39 -9.62 3.78
C GLY A 117 17.11 -9.99 4.55
N LYS A 118 17.25 -10.34 5.83
CA LYS A 118 16.11 -10.61 6.73
C LYS A 118 15.20 -9.39 6.87
N SER A 119 15.78 -8.19 6.96
CA SER A 119 15.04 -6.92 7.03
C SER A 119 14.24 -6.65 5.77
N ALA A 120 14.78 -6.97 4.59
CA ALA A 120 14.05 -6.85 3.33
C ALA A 120 12.85 -7.81 3.27
N VAL A 121 13.02 -9.06 3.72
CA VAL A 121 11.91 -10.02 3.83
C VAL A 121 10.84 -9.54 4.81
N ALA A 122 11.24 -9.02 5.98
CA ALA A 122 10.30 -8.44 6.95
C ALA A 122 9.54 -7.22 6.41
N ALA A 123 10.21 -6.36 5.63
CA ALA A 123 9.56 -5.25 4.95
C ALA A 123 8.48 -5.74 3.97
N THR A 124 8.73 -6.83 3.25
CA THR A 124 7.71 -7.47 2.38
C THR A 124 6.50 -7.93 3.19
N VAL A 125 6.69 -8.57 4.35
CA VAL A 125 5.58 -8.96 5.24
C VAL A 125 4.74 -7.74 5.67
N GLY A 126 5.40 -6.63 6.01
CA GLY A 126 4.75 -5.37 6.31
C GLY A 126 3.94 -4.82 5.13
N SER A 127 4.47 -4.88 3.91
CA SER A 127 3.78 -4.44 2.68
C SER A 127 2.61 -5.35 2.30
N ILE A 128 2.75 -6.67 2.45
CA ILE A 128 1.66 -7.64 2.23
C ILE A 128 0.53 -7.37 3.21
N SER A 129 0.84 -7.15 4.49
CA SER A 129 -0.15 -6.84 5.52
C SER A 129 -0.89 -5.53 5.21
N GLN A 130 -0.17 -4.52 4.75
CA GLN A 130 -0.79 -3.26 4.30
C GLN A 130 -1.69 -3.46 3.10
N MET A 131 -1.24 -4.20 2.09
CA MET A 131 -2.02 -4.49 0.89
C MET A 131 -3.28 -5.28 1.24
N LEU A 132 -3.18 -6.26 2.13
CA LEU A 132 -4.32 -7.07 2.55
C LEU A 132 -5.40 -6.22 3.21
N ILE A 133 -5.03 -5.30 4.12
CA ILE A 133 -5.97 -4.34 4.71
C ILE A 133 -6.64 -3.47 3.64
N THR A 134 -5.87 -2.94 2.68
CA THR A 134 -6.42 -2.13 1.58
C THR A 134 -7.43 -2.92 0.74
N VAL A 135 -7.10 -4.16 0.39
CA VAL A 135 -7.99 -5.05 -0.37
C VAL A 135 -9.24 -5.37 0.45
N ILE A 136 -9.12 -5.72 1.73
CA ILE A 136 -10.27 -5.97 2.62
C ILE A 136 -11.20 -4.77 2.63
N ALA A 137 -10.66 -3.56 2.85
CA ALA A 137 -11.47 -2.36 2.88
C ALA A 137 -12.13 -2.07 1.51
N GLY A 138 -11.41 -2.25 0.41
CA GLY A 138 -11.96 -2.08 -0.95
C GLY A 138 -13.05 -3.10 -1.30
N VAL A 139 -12.90 -4.35 -0.87
CA VAL A 139 -13.93 -5.39 -1.08
C VAL A 139 -15.17 -5.07 -0.24
N ILE A 140 -15.01 -4.65 1.02
CA ILE A 140 -16.14 -4.23 1.86
C ILE A 140 -16.86 -3.03 1.22
N ALA A 141 -16.12 -1.99 0.83
CA ALA A 141 -16.65 -0.81 0.15
C ALA A 141 -17.43 -1.19 -1.12
N GLY A 142 -16.82 -2.01 -1.99
CA GLY A 142 -17.46 -2.46 -3.23
C GLY A 142 -18.73 -3.28 -2.97
N ILE A 143 -18.72 -4.17 -1.97
CA ILE A 143 -19.94 -4.91 -1.58
C ILE A 143 -21.03 -3.95 -1.12
N LEU A 144 -20.70 -2.97 -0.26
CA LEU A 144 -21.66 -1.98 0.22
C LEU A 144 -22.21 -1.12 -0.92
N LEU A 145 -21.36 -0.66 -1.86
CA LEU A 145 -21.80 0.06 -3.04
C LEU A 145 -22.84 -0.75 -3.83
N LEU A 146 -22.60 -2.04 -4.02
CA LEU A 146 -23.53 -2.90 -4.76
C LEU A 146 -24.85 -3.16 -4.03
N PHE A 147 -24.85 -3.07 -2.69
CA PHE A 147 -26.08 -3.12 -1.91
C PHE A 147 -26.87 -1.80 -1.97
N PHE A 148 -26.20 -0.65 -1.96
CA PHE A 148 -26.85 0.67 -1.92
C PHE A 148 -27.13 1.28 -3.30
N TYR A 149 -26.39 0.88 -4.34
CA TYR A 149 -26.52 1.34 -5.72
C TYR A 149 -26.85 0.15 -6.64
N PRO A 150 -28.14 -0.07 -7.00
CA PRO A 150 -28.57 -1.25 -7.73
C PRO A 150 -27.97 -1.36 -9.15
N GLU A 151 -27.89 -2.59 -9.64
CA GLU A 151 -27.20 -3.08 -10.86
C GLU A 151 -27.35 -2.19 -12.11
N LYS A 152 -28.45 -1.44 -12.24
CA LYS A 152 -28.74 -0.61 -13.42
C LYS A 152 -27.84 0.62 -13.60
N LYS A 153 -27.02 1.00 -12.61
CA LYS A 153 -26.11 2.17 -12.71
C LYS A 153 -24.63 1.82 -12.90
N THR A 154 -24.22 0.58 -12.70
CA THR A 154 -22.81 0.17 -12.83
C THR A 154 -22.41 -0.11 -14.27
N GLY A 155 -23.38 -0.28 -15.18
CA GLY A 155 -23.14 -0.66 -16.57
C GLY A 155 -22.64 -2.09 -16.75
N LEU A 156 -22.63 -2.90 -15.68
CA LEU A 156 -22.23 -4.31 -15.69
C LEU A 156 -23.48 -5.19 -15.72
N ASN A 157 -23.41 -6.28 -16.48
CA ASN A 157 -24.45 -7.30 -16.46
C ASN A 157 -24.38 -8.12 -15.15
N PRO A 158 -25.49 -8.75 -14.70
CA PRO A 158 -25.52 -9.50 -13.45
C PRO A 158 -24.46 -10.62 -13.34
N GLU A 159 -24.13 -11.26 -14.45
CA GLU A 159 -23.08 -12.29 -14.50
C GLU A 159 -21.68 -11.71 -14.26
N GLU A 160 -21.35 -10.58 -14.92
CA GLU A 160 -20.08 -9.87 -14.74
C GLU A 160 -19.91 -9.41 -13.30
N LEU A 161 -21.01 -8.95 -12.69
CA LEU A 161 -21.04 -8.56 -11.30
C LEU A 161 -20.76 -9.74 -10.35
N ASN A 162 -21.35 -10.90 -10.63
CA ASN A 162 -21.10 -12.11 -9.85
C ASN A 162 -19.65 -12.59 -10.00
N TYR A 163 -19.07 -12.55 -11.21
CA TYR A 163 -17.66 -12.86 -11.41
C TYR A 163 -16.75 -11.92 -10.62
N LEU A 164 -17.04 -10.62 -10.60
CA LEU A 164 -16.27 -9.65 -9.83
C LEU A 164 -16.35 -9.91 -8.31
N LYS A 165 -17.53 -10.26 -7.79
CA LYS A 165 -17.72 -10.65 -6.38
C LYS A 165 -16.90 -11.90 -6.03
N ILE A 166 -17.01 -12.95 -6.84
CA ILE A 166 -16.29 -14.21 -6.63
C ILE A 166 -14.78 -13.98 -6.67
N PHE A 167 -14.30 -13.22 -7.66
CA PHE A 167 -12.88 -12.87 -7.80
C PHE A 167 -12.36 -12.10 -6.58
N SER A 168 -13.13 -11.09 -6.12
CA SER A 168 -12.79 -10.27 -4.96
C SER A 168 -12.68 -11.10 -3.67
N VAL A 169 -13.67 -11.96 -3.42
CA VAL A 169 -13.67 -12.86 -2.26
C VAL A 169 -12.53 -13.89 -2.36
N SER A 170 -12.25 -14.40 -3.56
CA SER A 170 -11.15 -15.35 -3.80
C SER A 170 -9.80 -14.72 -3.50
N ILE A 171 -9.53 -13.51 -4.01
CA ILE A 171 -8.28 -12.78 -3.70
C ILE A 171 -8.12 -12.58 -2.20
N LEU A 172 -9.19 -12.17 -1.51
CA LEU A 172 -9.16 -11.96 -0.07
C LEU A 172 -8.88 -13.27 0.68
N PHE A 173 -9.56 -14.34 0.32
CA PHE A 173 -9.36 -15.67 0.89
C PHE A 173 -7.91 -16.14 0.71
N PHE A 174 -7.39 -16.12 -0.52
CA PHE A 174 -6.00 -16.52 -0.78
C PHE A 174 -4.98 -15.58 -0.14
N GLY A 175 -5.26 -14.28 -0.07
CA GLY A 175 -4.41 -13.29 0.59
C GLY A 175 -4.29 -13.52 2.10
N VAL A 176 -5.42 -13.78 2.77
CA VAL A 176 -5.45 -14.16 4.19
C VAL A 176 -4.71 -15.48 4.40
N LEU A 177 -5.03 -16.52 3.61
CA LEU A 177 -4.34 -17.81 3.72
C LEU A 177 -2.82 -17.66 3.52
N PHE A 178 -2.39 -16.88 2.54
CA PHE A 178 -0.97 -16.64 2.29
C PHE A 178 -0.28 -15.96 3.47
N LEU A 179 -0.88 -14.90 4.04
CA LEU A 179 -0.29 -14.17 5.16
C LEU A 179 -0.22 -15.03 6.44
N PHE A 180 -1.24 -15.82 6.73
CA PHE A 180 -1.24 -16.69 7.92
C PHE A 180 -0.42 -17.97 7.75
N ASN A 181 0.06 -18.24 6.53
CA ASN A 181 0.88 -19.41 6.24
C ASN A 181 2.23 -19.08 5.60
N LEU A 182 2.86 -17.97 6.03
CA LEU A 182 4.19 -17.55 5.57
C LEU A 182 5.27 -18.63 5.74
N LYS A 183 5.08 -19.58 6.69
CA LYS A 183 5.95 -20.77 6.84
C LYS A 183 6.08 -21.58 5.54
N TYR A 184 5.00 -21.72 4.76
CA TYR A 184 5.07 -22.47 3.50
C TYR A 184 5.87 -21.72 2.44
N LEU A 185 5.93 -20.39 2.51
CA LEU A 185 6.81 -19.61 1.65
C LEU A 185 8.29 -19.92 1.96
N TYR A 186 8.67 -19.97 3.24
CA TYR A 186 10.02 -20.41 3.63
C TYR A 186 10.31 -21.85 3.15
N LEU A 187 9.40 -22.80 3.38
CA LEU A 187 9.57 -24.20 2.94
C LEU A 187 9.69 -24.32 1.41
N PHE A 188 8.92 -23.52 0.66
CA PHE A 188 9.04 -23.44 -0.79
C PHE A 188 10.43 -22.94 -1.22
N PHE A 189 10.94 -21.87 -0.60
CA PHE A 189 12.28 -21.36 -0.86
C PHE A 189 13.39 -22.36 -0.47
N LYS A 190 13.19 -23.14 0.60
CA LYS A 190 14.09 -24.25 0.97
C LYS A 190 14.11 -25.35 -0.10
N LYS A 191 12.97 -25.68 -0.69
CA LYS A 191 12.83 -26.72 -1.73
C LYS A 191 13.50 -26.33 -3.05
N ILE A 192 13.37 -25.09 -3.49
CA ILE A 192 13.95 -24.62 -4.78
C ILE A 192 15.47 -24.33 -4.70
N LYS A 193 16.08 -24.44 -3.50
CA LYS A 193 17.52 -24.28 -3.24
C LYS A 193 18.16 -23.07 -3.98
N PRO A 194 17.67 -21.84 -3.79
CA PRO A 194 18.17 -20.66 -4.49
C PRO A 194 19.57 -20.23 -4.03
N GLY A 195 20.12 -20.91 -3.01
CA GLY A 195 21.41 -20.65 -2.38
C GLY A 195 21.25 -20.43 -0.87
N ALA A 196 22.17 -20.97 -0.07
CA ALA A 196 22.10 -20.95 1.40
C ALA A 196 21.90 -19.55 1.99
N LYS A 197 22.54 -18.54 1.38
CA LYS A 197 22.42 -17.13 1.80
C LYS A 197 21.02 -16.54 1.57
N ILE A 198 20.34 -16.92 0.48
CA ILE A 198 18.98 -16.42 0.20
C ILE A 198 18.00 -17.14 1.12
N THR A 199 18.12 -18.46 1.25
CA THR A 199 17.26 -19.26 2.13
C THR A 199 17.31 -18.75 3.58
N SER A 200 18.49 -18.35 4.08
CA SER A 200 18.62 -17.83 5.45
C SER A 200 17.90 -16.49 5.68
N TYR A 201 17.62 -15.72 4.62
CA TYR A 201 16.82 -14.50 4.75
C TYR A 201 15.34 -14.80 5.02
N PHE A 202 14.83 -15.91 4.49
CA PHE A 202 13.42 -16.32 4.62
C PHE A 202 13.14 -17.05 5.95
N GLU A 203 14.17 -17.47 6.69
CA GLU A 203 14.01 -18.08 8.04
C GLU A 203 13.21 -17.19 8.99
N ILE A 204 13.28 -15.86 8.82
CA ILE A 204 12.51 -14.93 9.66
C ILE A 204 10.99 -15.15 9.56
N LEU A 205 10.51 -15.70 8.45
CA LEU A 205 9.08 -15.97 8.26
C LEU A 205 8.54 -17.00 9.25
N GLU A 206 9.37 -17.90 9.76
CA GLU A 206 8.98 -18.87 10.78
C GLU A 206 8.85 -18.24 12.18
N THR A 207 9.44 -17.06 12.38
CA THR A 207 9.36 -16.37 13.68
C THR A 207 8.04 -15.64 13.90
N TYR A 208 7.30 -15.35 12.83
CA TYR A 208 6.03 -14.65 12.91
C TYR A 208 4.89 -15.61 13.25
N ASP A 209 4.47 -15.60 14.52
CA ASP A 209 3.29 -16.34 14.94
C ASP A 209 1.98 -15.64 14.53
N THR A 210 0.87 -16.36 14.67
CA THR A 210 -0.48 -15.84 14.36
C THR A 210 -0.80 -14.54 15.13
N LYS A 211 -0.39 -14.43 16.40
CA LYS A 211 -0.67 -13.25 17.24
C LYS A 211 0.14 -12.04 16.77
N GLU A 212 1.38 -12.24 16.36
CA GLU A 212 2.23 -11.21 15.77
C GLU A 212 1.65 -10.73 14.44
N LEU A 213 1.17 -11.63 13.58
CA LEU A 213 0.52 -11.27 12.32
C LEU A 213 -0.75 -10.43 12.54
N PHE A 214 -1.59 -10.78 13.52
CA PHE A 214 -2.73 -9.94 13.90
C PHE A 214 -2.32 -8.55 14.38
N ARG A 215 -1.22 -8.43 15.14
CA ARG A 215 -0.68 -7.12 15.55
C ARG A 215 -0.17 -6.32 14.36
N ILE A 216 0.49 -6.95 13.40
CA ILE A 216 0.96 -6.31 12.17
C ILE A 216 -0.23 -5.81 11.34
N LEU A 217 -1.29 -6.62 11.21
CA LEU A 217 -2.54 -6.24 10.55
C LEU A 217 -3.22 -5.08 11.26
N PHE A 218 -3.26 -5.07 12.59
CA PHE A 218 -3.81 -3.96 13.36
C PHE A 218 -3.06 -2.65 13.11
N PHE A 219 -1.72 -2.65 13.12
CA PHE A 219 -0.96 -1.45 12.75
C PHE A 219 -1.22 -1.01 11.30
N SER A 220 -1.43 -1.97 10.40
CA SER A 220 -1.74 -1.71 9.00
C SER A 220 -3.14 -1.12 8.81
N LEU A 221 -4.10 -1.54 9.64
CA LEU A 221 -5.46 -0.99 9.74
C LEU A 221 -5.46 0.44 10.27
N LEU A 222 -4.74 0.72 11.35
CA LEU A 222 -4.60 2.09 11.87
C LEU A 222 -4.02 3.02 10.80
N ARG A 223 -2.99 2.56 10.10
CA ARG A 223 -2.39 3.31 9.00
C ARG A 223 -3.39 3.57 7.87
N TYR A 224 -4.14 2.54 7.48
CA TYR A 224 -5.18 2.66 6.46
C TYR A 224 -6.27 3.66 6.88
N ALA A 225 -6.76 3.59 8.12
CA ALA A 225 -7.77 4.52 8.64
C ALA A 225 -7.31 5.98 8.60
N VAL A 226 -6.06 6.26 8.99
CA VAL A 226 -5.48 7.61 8.90
C VAL A 226 -5.39 8.06 7.44
N PHE A 227 -4.90 7.21 6.53
CA PHE A 227 -4.80 7.53 5.11
C PHE A 227 -6.17 7.78 4.46
N SER A 228 -7.16 6.93 4.75
CA SER A 228 -8.51 7.09 4.21
C SER A 228 -9.20 8.33 4.77
N LEU A 229 -8.98 8.67 6.04
CA LEU A 229 -9.46 9.92 6.63
C LEU A 229 -8.82 11.13 5.94
N GLN A 230 -7.52 11.10 5.66
CA GLN A 230 -6.85 12.18 4.90
C GLN A 230 -7.47 12.35 3.52
N PHE A 231 -7.73 11.24 2.81
CA PHE A 231 -8.34 11.29 1.49
C PHE A 231 -9.76 11.84 1.54
N PHE A 232 -10.57 11.40 2.50
CA PHE A 232 -11.92 11.92 2.73
C PHE A 232 -11.92 13.43 3.01
N LEU A 233 -11.03 13.91 3.88
CA LEU A 233 -10.90 15.33 4.20
C LEU A 233 -10.49 16.16 2.99
N LEU A 234 -9.66 15.61 2.09
CA LEU A 234 -9.33 16.28 0.82
C LEU A 234 -10.54 16.35 -0.12
N LEU A 235 -11.33 15.28 -0.25
CA LEU A 235 -12.58 15.32 -1.03
C LEU A 235 -13.54 16.38 -0.48
N TYR A 236 -13.71 16.40 0.84
CA TYR A 236 -14.50 17.42 1.52
C TYR A 236 -13.98 18.85 1.25
N PHE A 237 -12.67 19.05 1.29
CA PHE A 237 -12.03 20.34 0.99
C PHE A 237 -12.31 20.82 -0.44
N TYR A 238 -12.34 19.90 -1.41
CA TYR A 238 -12.72 20.21 -2.80
C TYR A 238 -14.23 20.36 -3.02
N LYS A 239 -15.03 20.41 -1.93
CA LYS A 239 -16.49 20.63 -1.94
C LYS A 239 -17.22 19.66 -2.86
N THR A 240 -16.71 18.45 -3.02
CA THR A 240 -17.48 17.40 -3.67
C THR A 240 -18.71 17.13 -2.79
N GLN A 241 -19.90 17.08 -3.37
CA GLN A 241 -21.15 16.80 -2.63
C GLN A 241 -21.23 15.32 -2.21
N ILE A 242 -20.16 14.79 -1.64
CA ILE A 242 -19.98 13.37 -1.32
C ILE A 242 -20.14 13.23 0.20
N THR A 243 -21.08 12.40 0.63
CA THR A 243 -21.24 12.08 2.05
C THR A 243 -20.12 11.14 2.52
N PHE A 244 -19.92 11.02 3.84
CA PHE A 244 -18.97 10.03 4.36
C PHE A 244 -19.33 8.60 3.93
N ALA A 245 -20.61 8.26 3.78
CA ALA A 245 -21.00 6.96 3.26
C ALA A 245 -20.55 6.79 1.80
N ASP A 246 -20.85 7.77 0.94
CA ASP A 246 -20.48 7.74 -0.49
C ASP A 246 -18.96 7.73 -0.73
N ALA A 247 -18.17 8.28 0.19
CA ALA A 247 -16.71 8.26 0.05
C ALA A 247 -16.09 6.87 0.30
N PHE A 248 -16.83 5.99 0.98
CA PHE A 248 -16.39 4.66 1.38
C PHE A 248 -17.23 3.53 0.76
N THR A 249 -18.19 3.87 -0.11
CA THR A 249 -18.93 2.95 -0.98
C THR A 249 -18.63 3.29 -2.42
#